data_AF-A0A6G1S0P1-F1
#
_entry.id   AF-A0A6G1S0P1-F1
#
_cell.length_a   1.000
_cell.length_b   1.000
_cell.length_c   1.000
_cell.angle_alpha   90.00
_cell.angle_beta   90.00
_cell.angle_gamma   90.00
#
_symmetry.space_group_name_H-M   'P 1'
#
loop_
_entity.id
_entity.type
_entity.pdbx_description
1 polymer ?
#
loop_
_entity_poly.entity_id
_entity_poly.type
_entity_poly.pdbx_seq_one_letter_code
_entity_poly.pdbx_strand_id
1 'polypeptide(L)'
;QRQTPEAGIRTVFWGSRGREREQQYRKMLEGEEQRLKLSPSPSPHSTASQGRQFLHGKKRKMKEARKRGHSAGFQTVQHASFSGNVSIEEIDTDGKFVRLKNNSDEDQLLHGWVLRRRLGSVSDVTYQFPALFTLQAGQVVTIWGAAAGVSPGPNDLVWKSQKSWGTEGNIGVTLITDDGEELAERKIMYVPRGEESGEQDDDEYEEVTGSEMEFPSQTKRRRKKKCCLVS
;
A
#
# COMPACT_ATOMS: atom_id res chain seq x y z
N GLN A 1 12.14 34.89 57.82
CA GLN A 1 11.03 34.75 56.87
C GLN A 1 11.47 33.79 55.77
N ARG A 2 11.19 32.50 55.94
CA ARG A 2 11.38 31.46 54.91
C ARG A 2 10.15 30.55 55.01
N GLN A 3 9.29 30.59 54.01
CA GLN A 3 8.19 29.65 53.83
C GLN A 3 8.27 29.16 52.39
N THR A 4 8.61 27.89 52.24
CA THR A 4 8.39 27.07 51.05
C THR A 4 7.16 26.21 51.32
N PRO A 5 6.14 26.15 50.45
CA PRO A 5 5.00 25.27 50.67
C PRO A 5 5.30 23.83 50.21
N GLU A 6 4.87 22.88 51.03
CA GLU A 6 5.02 21.44 50.87
C GLU A 6 4.13 20.85 49.75
N ALA A 7 4.61 19.72 49.23
CA ALA A 7 3.96 18.87 48.25
C ALA A 7 2.81 18.06 48.86
N GLY A 8 1.60 18.20 48.31
CA GLY A 8 0.47 17.32 48.60
C GLY A 8 0.35 16.20 47.56
N ILE A 9 0.74 14.98 47.93
CA ILE A 9 0.52 13.76 47.13
C ILE A 9 -0.94 13.32 47.32
N ARG A 10 -1.76 13.45 46.28
CA ARG A 10 -3.10 12.85 46.21
C ARG A 10 -2.99 11.42 45.66
N THR A 11 -3.09 10.44 46.55
CA THR A 11 -3.29 9.04 46.21
C THR A 11 -4.69 8.85 45.65
N VAL A 12 -4.81 8.53 44.37
CA VAL A 12 -6.11 8.23 43.72
C VAL A 12 -6.32 6.73 43.70
N PHE A 13 -7.39 6.31 44.36
CA PHE A 13 -7.84 4.94 44.56
C PHE A 13 -8.38 4.36 43.23
N TRP A 14 -7.67 3.42 42.60
CA TRP A 14 -8.19 2.66 41.46
C TRP A 14 -9.00 1.45 41.97
N GLY A 15 -10.23 1.72 42.40
CA GLY A 15 -11.23 0.71 42.71
C GLY A 15 -12.09 0.38 41.49
N SER A 16 -12.00 -0.89 41.05
CA SER A 16 -13.16 -1.67 40.58
C SER A 16 -13.87 -1.27 39.27
N ARG A 17 -13.16 -1.15 38.15
CA ARG A 17 -13.80 -1.20 36.81
C ARG A 17 -13.01 -1.91 35.71
N GLY A 18 -12.26 -2.95 36.10
CA GLY A 18 -11.35 -3.69 35.21
C GLY A 18 -11.73 -5.15 34.92
N ARG A 19 -12.91 -5.63 35.31
CA ARG A 19 -13.27 -7.05 35.14
C ARG A 19 -14.22 -7.37 33.97
N GLU A 20 -14.77 -6.36 33.32
CA GLU A 20 -15.77 -6.58 32.26
C GLU A 20 -15.15 -6.75 30.86
N ARG A 21 -13.99 -6.11 30.62
CA ARG A 21 -13.26 -6.28 29.34
C ARG A 21 -12.53 -7.62 29.21
N GLU A 22 -12.04 -8.18 30.31
CA GLU A 22 -11.37 -9.49 30.31
C GLU A 22 -12.36 -10.64 30.03
N GLN A 23 -13.59 -10.54 30.54
CA GLN A 23 -14.67 -11.51 30.25
C GLN A 23 -15.07 -11.46 28.77
N GLN A 24 -15.19 -10.27 28.19
CA GLN A 24 -15.46 -10.10 26.75
C GLN A 24 -14.33 -10.68 25.90
N TYR A 25 -13.07 -10.44 26.28
CA TYR A 25 -11.92 -10.98 25.58
C TYR A 25 -11.83 -12.52 25.67
N ARG A 26 -12.06 -13.10 26.85
CA ARG A 26 -12.10 -14.56 27.07
C ARG A 26 -13.22 -15.23 26.28
N LYS A 27 -14.42 -14.63 26.27
CA LYS A 27 -15.58 -15.16 25.54
C LYS A 27 -15.40 -15.11 24.01
N MET A 28 -14.72 -14.08 23.51
CA MET A 28 -14.41 -13.97 22.08
C MET A 28 -13.38 -15.03 21.65
N LEU A 29 -12.40 -15.36 22.51
CA LEU A 29 -11.42 -16.44 22.28
C LEU A 29 -12.05 -17.84 22.37
N GLU A 30 -12.94 -18.10 23.33
CA GLU A 30 -13.56 -19.42 23.55
C GLU A 30 -14.53 -19.82 22.41
N GLY A 31 -15.02 -18.84 21.63
CA GLY A 31 -15.86 -19.07 20.45
C GLY A 31 -15.10 -19.57 19.21
N GLU A 32 -13.78 -19.40 19.12
CA GLU A 32 -12.99 -19.94 18.00
C GLU A 32 -12.90 -21.47 18.06
N GLU A 33 -12.91 -22.05 19.25
CA GLU A 33 -12.79 -23.50 19.44
C GLU A 33 -14.09 -24.26 19.14
N GLN A 34 -15.26 -23.61 19.26
CA GLN A 34 -16.56 -24.27 19.01
C GLN A 34 -16.95 -24.37 17.53
N ARG A 35 -16.27 -23.63 16.64
CA ARG A 35 -16.41 -23.78 15.17
C ARG A 35 -15.48 -24.85 14.60
N LEU A 36 -14.47 -25.25 15.35
CA LEU A 36 -13.51 -26.30 15.00
C LEU A 36 -13.80 -27.52 15.89
N LYS A 37 -14.69 -28.40 15.42
CA LYS A 37 -14.98 -29.70 16.07
C LYS A 37 -13.69 -30.53 16.25
N LEU A 38 -12.95 -30.28 17.31
CA LEU A 38 -11.85 -31.10 17.80
C LEU A 38 -12.42 -31.98 18.91
N SER A 39 -13.05 -33.09 18.50
CA SER A 39 -13.34 -34.18 19.41
C SER A 39 -12.01 -34.79 19.86
N PRO A 40 -11.69 -34.84 21.18
CA PRO A 40 -10.57 -35.62 21.66
C PRO A 40 -10.96 -37.09 21.62
N SER A 41 -10.41 -37.84 20.66
CA SER A 41 -10.53 -39.29 20.60
C SER A 41 -9.44 -39.95 21.45
N PRO A 42 -9.79 -40.80 22.43
CA PRO A 42 -8.87 -41.78 22.99
C PRO A 42 -8.85 -43.07 22.13
N SER A 43 -7.65 -43.44 21.67
CA SER A 43 -7.26 -44.79 21.24
C SER A 43 -7.02 -45.67 22.50
N PRO A 44 -7.04 -47.04 22.49
CA PRO A 44 -6.76 -47.96 21.37
C PRO A 44 -7.66 -49.21 21.27
N HIS A 45 -7.53 -49.98 20.16
CA HIS A 45 -7.35 -51.45 20.13
C HIS A 45 -7.64 -52.04 18.72
N SER A 46 -6.64 -52.78 18.20
CA SER A 46 -6.72 -54.03 17.42
C SER A 46 -7.02 -54.09 15.91
N THR A 47 -5.99 -54.61 15.20
CA THR A 47 -5.98 -55.66 14.15
C THR A 47 -6.55 -55.44 12.74
N ALA A 48 -5.62 -55.43 11.78
CA ALA A 48 -5.51 -56.26 10.57
C ALA A 48 -6.56 -56.22 9.42
N SER A 49 -6.03 -55.79 8.27
CA SER A 49 -6.08 -56.42 6.93
C SER A 49 -7.17 -56.05 5.90
N GLN A 50 -6.67 -56.03 4.67
CA GLN A 50 -7.30 -56.04 3.34
C GLN A 50 -7.82 -54.73 2.74
N GLY A 51 -7.31 -54.49 1.53
CA GLY A 51 -7.48 -53.26 0.78
C GLY A 51 -8.63 -53.27 -0.20
N ARG A 52 -8.88 -52.09 -0.78
CA ARG A 52 -9.27 -51.92 -2.18
C ARG A 52 -9.05 -50.48 -2.60
N GLN A 53 -8.72 -50.35 -3.88
CA GLN A 53 -8.47 -49.14 -4.64
C GLN A 53 -9.69 -48.20 -4.61
N PHE A 54 -9.49 -46.88 -4.72
CA PHE A 54 -10.20 -45.96 -5.65
C PHE A 54 -9.86 -44.46 -5.37
N LEU A 55 -9.36 -43.81 -6.42
CA LEU A 55 -9.71 -42.46 -6.93
C LEU A 55 -9.33 -41.17 -6.16
N HIS A 56 -8.33 -40.50 -6.75
CA HIS A 56 -8.37 -39.08 -7.17
C HIS A 56 -8.56 -37.99 -6.10
N GLY A 57 -7.53 -37.76 -5.27
CA GLY A 57 -7.37 -36.53 -4.49
C GLY A 57 -6.76 -35.41 -5.32
N LYS A 58 -7.60 -34.55 -5.89
CA LYS A 58 -7.22 -33.33 -6.64
C LYS A 58 -6.50 -32.37 -5.69
N LYS A 59 -5.15 -32.34 -5.74
CA LYS A 59 -4.30 -31.40 -5.00
C LYS A 59 -4.68 -29.96 -5.37
N ARG A 60 -5.44 -29.29 -4.51
CA ARG A 60 -5.65 -27.84 -4.61
C ARG A 60 -4.35 -27.16 -4.20
N LYS A 61 -3.72 -26.51 -5.18
CA LYS A 61 -2.58 -25.60 -5.04
C LYS A 61 -2.95 -24.52 -4.02
N MET A 62 -2.32 -24.55 -2.84
CA MET A 62 -2.35 -23.46 -1.87
C MET A 62 -1.70 -22.25 -2.54
N LYS A 63 -2.51 -21.35 -3.08
CA LYS A 63 -2.03 -20.06 -3.53
C LYS A 63 -1.78 -19.25 -2.26
N GLU A 64 -0.51 -19.00 -1.98
CA GLU A 64 -0.03 -18.19 -0.88
C GLU A 64 -0.83 -16.87 -0.87
N ALA A 65 -1.81 -16.79 0.03
CA ALA A 65 -2.53 -15.57 0.30
C ALA A 65 -1.52 -14.65 0.97
N ARG A 66 -0.94 -13.75 0.16
CA ARG A 66 -0.11 -12.63 0.64
C ARG A 66 -0.80 -12.07 1.88
N LYS A 67 -0.14 -12.18 3.04
CA LYS A 67 -0.55 -11.51 4.27
C LYS A 67 -0.57 -10.01 3.98
N ARG A 68 -1.70 -9.49 3.52
CA ARG A 68 -2.00 -8.07 3.60
C ARG A 68 -2.39 -7.82 5.04
N GLY A 69 -1.41 -7.46 5.87
CA GLY A 69 -1.68 -6.89 7.18
C GLY A 69 -2.33 -5.53 6.95
N HIS A 70 -3.66 -5.48 6.96
CA HIS A 70 -4.41 -4.24 6.83
C HIS A 70 -4.50 -3.58 8.22
N SER A 71 -3.84 -2.44 8.38
CA SER A 71 -4.17 -1.46 9.41
C SER A 71 -5.63 -1.02 9.22
N ALA A 72 -6.47 -1.26 10.22
CA ALA A 72 -7.89 -0.89 10.21
C ALA A 72 -8.05 0.63 9.99
N GLY A 73 -8.50 1.05 8.80
CA GLY A 73 -8.92 2.43 8.52
C GLY A 73 -8.28 3.10 7.29
N PHE A 74 -7.15 2.61 6.77
CA PHE A 74 -6.45 3.24 5.64
C PHE A 74 -6.08 2.25 4.54
N GLN A 75 -6.17 2.69 3.29
CA GLN A 75 -5.71 2.01 2.10
C GLN A 75 -4.41 2.65 1.60
N THR A 76 -3.37 1.84 1.44
CA THR A 76 -2.13 2.27 0.79
C THR A 76 -2.27 2.19 -0.73
N VAL A 77 -2.07 3.31 -1.41
CA VAL A 77 -2.04 3.43 -2.87
C VAL A 77 -0.60 3.71 -3.30
N GLN A 78 -0.09 2.95 -4.25
CA GLN A 78 1.25 3.17 -4.82
C GLN A 78 1.13 3.62 -6.28
N HIS A 79 1.88 4.66 -6.64
CA HIS A 79 2.00 5.15 -8.01
C HIS A 79 3.47 5.07 -8.43
N ALA A 80 3.73 4.68 -9.68
CA ALA A 80 5.08 4.64 -10.24
C ALA A 80 5.05 5.05 -11.72
N SER A 81 6.02 5.85 -12.13
CA SER A 81 6.27 6.25 -13.51
C SER A 81 7.77 6.30 -13.77
N PHE A 82 8.19 6.04 -15.00
CA PHE A 82 9.57 6.20 -15.44
C PHE A 82 9.62 6.42 -16.95
N SER A 83 10.60 7.18 -17.43
CA SER A 83 10.79 7.56 -18.84
C SER A 83 12.13 7.08 -19.43
N GLY A 84 13.02 6.50 -18.62
CA GLY A 84 14.35 6.05 -19.05
C GLY A 84 14.67 4.59 -18.67
N ASN A 85 15.97 4.27 -18.62
CA ASN A 85 16.45 2.91 -18.35
C ASN A 85 16.29 2.50 -16.88
N VAL A 86 16.40 3.47 -15.97
CA VAL A 86 16.37 3.24 -14.52
C VAL A 86 15.01 3.58 -13.95
N SER A 87 14.45 2.67 -13.15
CA SER A 87 13.16 2.84 -12.48
C SER A 87 13.27 2.67 -10.97
N ILE A 88 12.32 3.27 -10.23
CA ILE A 88 12.18 3.09 -8.79
C ILE A 88 11.29 1.87 -8.54
N GLU A 89 11.92 0.74 -8.20
CA GLU A 89 11.24 -0.55 -8.01
C GLU A 89 10.39 -0.53 -6.74
N GLU A 90 10.92 0.00 -5.64
CA GLU A 90 10.31 -0.10 -4.33
C GLU A 90 10.70 1.07 -3.42
N ILE A 91 9.73 1.53 -2.62
CA ILE A 91 9.96 2.37 -1.44
C ILE A 91 9.48 1.52 -0.26
N ASP A 92 10.34 1.29 0.72
CA ASP A 92 10.00 0.53 1.92
C ASP A 92 8.98 1.28 2.76
N THR A 93 7.89 0.62 3.15
CA THR A 93 6.82 1.26 3.93
C THR A 93 7.23 1.62 5.34
N ASP A 94 8.28 0.97 5.87
CA ASP A 94 8.86 1.34 7.17
C ASP A 94 9.86 2.50 7.03
N GLY A 95 10.13 2.96 5.80
CA GLY A 95 11.07 4.04 5.51
C GLY A 95 12.54 3.64 5.62
N LYS A 96 12.87 2.34 5.58
CA LYS A 96 14.25 1.86 5.74
C LYS A 96 15.08 2.05 4.49
N PHE A 97 14.50 1.86 3.30
CA PHE A 97 15.23 1.90 2.04
C PHE A 97 14.38 2.31 0.84
N VAL A 98 15.07 2.61 -0.26
CA VAL A 98 14.50 2.71 -1.61
C VAL A 98 15.33 1.84 -2.55
N ARG A 99 14.68 1.15 -3.48
CA ARG A 99 15.34 0.31 -4.50
C ARG A 99 15.18 0.90 -5.89
N LEU A 100 16.31 0.98 -6.59
CA LEU A 100 16.36 1.30 -8.00
C LEU A 100 16.74 0.08 -8.81
N LYS A 101 16.19 -0.03 -10.01
CA LYS A 101 16.52 -1.08 -10.96
C LYS A 101 16.91 -0.48 -12.30
N ASN A 102 18.02 -0.93 -12.85
CA ASN A 102 18.32 -0.73 -14.26
C ASN A 102 17.56 -1.78 -15.08
N ASN A 103 16.73 -1.34 -16.02
CA ASN A 103 15.91 -2.19 -16.87
C ASN A 103 16.46 -2.31 -18.31
N SER A 104 17.59 -1.67 -18.61
CA SER A 104 18.29 -1.87 -19.88
C SER A 104 19.28 -3.02 -19.81
N ASP A 105 19.76 -3.42 -20.99
CA ASP A 105 20.86 -4.37 -21.19
C ASP A 105 22.23 -3.70 -21.19
N GLU A 106 22.29 -2.41 -20.85
CA GLU A 106 23.52 -1.60 -20.82
C GLU A 106 23.76 -1.00 -19.43
N ASP A 107 25.03 -0.85 -19.07
CA ASP A 107 25.43 -0.25 -17.80
C ASP A 107 25.12 1.25 -17.78
N GLN A 108 24.50 1.73 -16.70
CA GLN A 108 24.13 3.13 -16.53
C GLN A 108 25.01 3.81 -15.49
N LEU A 109 25.73 4.85 -15.90
CA LEU A 109 26.42 5.75 -14.97
C LEU A 109 25.38 6.67 -14.32
N LEU A 110 25.35 6.74 -12.99
CA LEU A 110 24.46 7.61 -12.20
C LEU A 110 25.19 8.79 -11.57
N HIS A 111 26.39 9.10 -12.06
CA HIS A 111 27.16 10.24 -11.58
C HIS A 111 26.40 11.56 -11.81
N GLY A 112 26.30 12.38 -10.76
CA GLY A 112 25.58 13.66 -10.82
C GLY A 112 24.06 13.55 -10.66
N TRP A 113 23.51 12.34 -10.75
CA TRP A 113 22.08 12.12 -10.55
C TRP A 113 21.73 12.24 -9.06
N VAL A 114 20.46 12.53 -8.78
CA VAL A 114 19.96 12.67 -7.41
C VAL A 114 18.61 11.96 -7.22
N LEU A 115 18.41 11.40 -6.03
CA LEU A 115 17.09 10.98 -5.57
C LEU A 115 16.52 12.07 -4.66
N ARG A 116 15.43 12.70 -5.08
CA ARG A 116 14.69 13.68 -4.29
C ARG A 116 13.54 13.00 -3.58
N ARG A 117 13.56 13.01 -2.25
CA ARG A 117 12.45 12.57 -1.41
C ARG A 117 11.58 13.76 -1.02
N ARG A 118 10.27 13.59 -1.19
CA ARG A 118 9.19 14.46 -0.70
C ARG A 118 8.39 13.74 0.39
N LEU A 119 8.10 14.42 1.49
CA LEU A 119 7.32 13.86 2.60
C LEU A 119 6.20 14.82 3.00
N GLY A 120 5.02 14.66 2.41
CA GLY A 120 3.88 15.54 2.66
C GLY A 120 4.22 17.03 2.53
N SER A 121 4.16 17.76 3.66
CA SER A 121 4.47 19.19 3.77
C SER A 121 5.90 19.51 4.24
N VAL A 122 6.73 18.49 4.51
CA VAL A 122 8.12 18.67 4.93
C VAL A 122 8.98 19.01 3.71
N SER A 123 10.01 19.84 3.92
CA SER A 123 10.98 20.18 2.88
C SER A 123 11.61 18.95 2.24
N ASP A 124 11.75 19.02 0.91
CA ASP A 124 12.39 17.99 0.12
C ASP A 124 13.85 17.81 0.56
N VAL A 125 14.31 16.56 0.56
CA VAL A 125 15.72 16.23 0.78
C VAL A 125 16.24 15.39 -0.37
N THR A 126 17.51 15.57 -0.71
CA THR A 126 18.13 14.91 -1.86
C THR A 126 19.29 14.02 -1.44
N TYR A 127 19.34 12.83 -2.04
CA TYR A 127 20.47 11.93 -2.00
C TYR A 127 21.24 12.04 -3.30
N GLN A 128 22.54 12.32 -3.23
CA GLN A 128 23.42 12.37 -4.39
C GLN A 128 24.16 11.04 -4.53
N PHE A 129 24.20 10.50 -5.75
CA PHE A 129 24.96 9.28 -6.01
C PHE A 129 26.47 9.52 -5.87
N PRO A 130 27.25 8.53 -5.38
CA PRO A 130 28.70 8.62 -5.35
C PRO A 130 29.30 8.88 -6.74
N ALA A 131 30.46 9.52 -6.76
CA ALA A 131 31.21 9.69 -8.00
C ALA A 131 31.49 8.34 -8.66
N LEU A 132 31.30 8.27 -9.97
CA LEU A 132 31.55 7.07 -10.79
C LEU A 132 30.70 5.85 -10.40
N PHE A 133 29.57 6.04 -9.72
CA PHE A 133 28.66 4.93 -9.45
C PHE A 133 27.97 4.48 -10.76
N THR A 134 28.20 3.21 -11.12
CA THR A 134 27.60 2.56 -12.28
C THR A 134 26.62 1.49 -11.81
N LEU A 135 25.38 1.58 -12.28
CA LEU A 135 24.37 0.55 -12.08
C LEU A 135 24.36 -0.36 -13.32
N GLN A 136 24.82 -1.60 -13.17
CA GLN A 136 24.96 -2.53 -14.28
C GLN A 136 23.61 -2.88 -14.91
N ALA A 137 23.66 -3.39 -16.14
CA ALA A 137 22.51 -3.94 -16.85
C ALA A 137 21.70 -4.92 -15.95
N GLY A 138 20.40 -4.70 -15.83
CA GLY A 138 19.51 -5.52 -15.00
C GLY A 138 19.73 -5.45 -13.48
N GLN A 139 20.75 -4.72 -12.99
CA GLN A 139 21.11 -4.67 -11.58
C GLN A 139 20.10 -3.85 -10.76
N VAL A 140 19.93 -4.26 -9.51
CA VAL A 140 19.17 -3.55 -8.50
C VAL A 140 20.12 -3.01 -7.45
N VAL A 141 20.00 -1.73 -7.11
CA VAL A 141 20.70 -1.09 -5.99
C VAL A 141 19.70 -0.70 -4.91
N THR A 142 20.06 -0.93 -3.66
CA THR A 142 19.27 -0.51 -2.50
C THR A 142 19.96 0.63 -1.79
N ILE A 143 19.24 1.73 -1.57
CA ILE A 143 19.74 2.87 -0.82
C ILE A 143 19.08 2.88 0.55
N TRP A 144 19.85 2.64 1.60
CA TRP A 144 19.41 2.53 2.99
C TRP A 144 19.47 3.86 3.73
N GLY A 145 18.54 4.10 4.65
CA GLY A 145 18.67 5.17 5.64
C GLY A 145 19.74 4.85 6.67
N ALA A 146 20.40 5.87 7.23
CA ALA A 146 21.49 5.66 8.19
C ALA A 146 21.08 4.89 9.46
N ALA A 147 19.82 4.99 9.89
CA ALA A 147 19.30 4.30 11.06
C ALA A 147 18.84 2.86 10.79
N ALA A 148 18.91 2.38 9.54
CA ALA A 148 18.54 1.00 9.21
C ALA A 148 19.49 -0.04 9.84
N GLY A 149 20.69 0.38 10.27
CA GLY A 149 21.65 -0.51 10.95
C GLY A 149 22.20 -1.64 10.08
N VAL A 150 22.13 -1.49 8.77
CA VAL A 150 22.57 -2.50 7.79
C VAL A 150 24.05 -2.29 7.46
N SER A 151 24.82 -3.38 7.42
CA SER A 151 26.15 -3.38 6.79
C SER A 151 25.97 -3.42 5.28
N PRO A 152 26.35 -2.38 4.52
CA PRO A 152 26.10 -2.34 3.09
C PRO A 152 26.84 -3.48 2.37
N GLY A 153 26.10 -4.25 1.57
CA GLY A 153 26.65 -5.20 0.62
C GLY A 153 27.15 -4.52 -0.67
N PRO A 154 27.56 -5.30 -1.69
CA PRO A 154 28.12 -4.77 -2.93
C PRO A 154 27.13 -3.94 -3.76
N ASN A 155 25.83 -4.18 -3.60
CA ASN A 155 24.75 -3.49 -4.31
C ASN A 155 23.95 -2.55 -3.38
N ASP A 156 24.55 -2.15 -2.27
CA ASP A 156 23.90 -1.32 -1.27
C ASP A 156 24.64 0.01 -1.11
N LEU A 157 23.86 1.07 -0.95
CA LEU A 157 24.32 2.40 -0.61
C LEU A 157 23.65 2.85 0.68
N VAL A 158 24.28 3.77 1.40
CA VAL A 158 23.75 4.32 2.65
C VAL A 158 23.65 5.84 2.55
N TRP A 159 22.44 6.35 2.78
CA TRP A 159 22.18 7.78 2.90
C TRP A 159 22.59 8.29 4.28
N LYS A 160 23.89 8.55 4.44
CA LYS A 160 24.49 8.89 5.74
C LYS A 160 23.92 10.17 6.39
N SER A 161 23.46 11.13 5.60
CA SER A 161 22.92 12.41 6.11
C SER A 161 21.45 12.33 6.56
N GLN A 162 20.74 11.22 6.29
CA GLN A 162 19.34 11.04 6.67
C GLN A 162 19.15 9.74 7.46
N LYS A 163 18.41 9.79 8.56
CA LYS A 163 18.15 8.60 9.39
C LYS A 163 17.29 7.58 8.67
N SER A 164 16.26 8.01 7.95
CA SER A 164 15.30 7.16 7.24
C SER A 164 14.77 7.85 5.99
N TRP A 165 14.15 7.07 5.11
CA TRP A 165 13.35 7.53 3.96
C TRP A 165 11.97 8.04 4.36
N GLY A 166 11.58 7.92 5.62
CA GLY A 166 10.31 8.41 6.14
C GLY A 166 9.22 7.33 6.09
N THR A 167 8.35 7.38 7.09
CA THR A 167 7.32 6.34 7.36
C THR A 167 5.92 6.96 7.46
N GLU A 168 5.84 8.27 7.70
CA GLU A 168 4.60 8.96 8.06
C GLU A 168 4.04 9.75 6.87
N GLY A 169 2.78 9.45 6.52
CA GLY A 169 2.06 10.17 5.47
C GLY A 169 2.50 9.82 4.05
N ASN A 170 2.23 10.72 3.11
CA ASN A 170 2.50 10.49 1.70
C ASN A 170 3.99 10.68 1.40
N ILE A 171 4.63 9.62 0.90
CA ILE A 171 6.05 9.60 0.54
C ILE A 171 6.15 9.65 -0.98
N GLY A 172 6.93 10.58 -1.52
CA GLY A 172 7.29 10.64 -2.93
C GLY A 172 8.80 10.57 -3.10
N VAL A 173 9.26 9.82 -4.09
CA VAL A 173 10.67 9.77 -4.48
C VAL A 173 10.76 9.98 -5.98
N THR A 174 11.60 10.92 -6.39
CA THR A 174 11.88 11.24 -7.78
C THR A 174 13.36 11.04 -8.07
N LEU A 175 13.69 10.33 -9.15
CA LEU A 175 15.03 10.23 -9.71
C LEU A 175 15.24 11.35 -10.73
N ILE A 176 16.30 12.12 -10.56
CA ILE A 176 16.61 13.30 -11.36
C ILE A 176 18.03 13.16 -11.93
N THR A 177 18.20 13.43 -13.22
CA THR A 177 19.51 13.41 -13.90
C THR A 177 20.41 14.57 -13.47
N ASP A 178 21.66 14.55 -13.89
CA ASP A 178 22.59 15.66 -13.73
C ASP A 178 22.15 16.92 -14.49
N ASP A 179 21.42 16.76 -15.59
CA ASP A 179 20.78 17.85 -16.34
C ASP A 179 19.53 18.42 -15.64
N GLY A 180 19.05 17.77 -14.58
CA GLY A 180 17.85 18.18 -13.84
C GLY A 180 16.53 17.59 -14.37
N GLU A 181 16.59 16.61 -15.27
CA GLU A 181 15.39 15.95 -15.82
C GLU A 181 14.87 14.85 -14.89
N GLU A 182 13.55 14.79 -14.69
CA GLU A 182 12.91 13.76 -13.85
C GLU A 182 12.67 12.47 -14.66
N LEU A 183 13.45 11.42 -14.38
CA LEU A 183 13.38 10.15 -15.14
C LEU A 183 12.48 9.09 -14.52
N ALA A 184 12.31 9.11 -13.20
CA ALA A 184 11.43 8.17 -12.53
C ALA A 184 10.79 8.81 -11.31
N GLU A 185 9.55 8.45 -11.02
CA GLU A 185 8.85 8.86 -9.83
C GLU A 185 8.12 7.67 -9.22
N ARG A 186 8.17 7.54 -7.90
CA ARG A 186 7.34 6.62 -7.15
C ARG A 186 6.74 7.31 -5.93
N LYS A 187 5.45 7.09 -5.69
CA LYS A 187 4.69 7.66 -4.57
C LYS A 187 3.96 6.58 -3.80
N ILE A 188 4.01 6.65 -2.48
CA ILE A 188 3.16 5.90 -1.56
C ILE A 188 2.21 6.89 -0.90
N MET A 189 0.92 6.67 -1.05
CA MET A 189 -0.13 7.50 -0.45
C MET A 189 -1.00 6.67 0.49
N TYR A 190 -1.39 7.25 1.61
CA TYR A 190 -2.31 6.62 2.57
C TYR A 190 -3.65 7.34 2.49
N VAL A 191 -4.64 6.65 1.91
CA VAL A 191 -5.98 7.19 1.72
C VAL A 191 -6.90 6.55 2.77
N PRO A 192 -7.70 7.33 3.54
CA PRO A 192 -8.71 6.76 4.42
C PRO A 192 -9.63 5.83 3.61
N ARG A 193 -9.89 4.63 4.14
CA ARG A 193 -10.89 3.76 3.53
C ARG A 193 -12.25 4.38 3.85
N GLY A 194 -12.89 4.99 2.86
CA GLY A 194 -14.26 5.46 3.02
C GLY A 194 -15.13 4.30 3.50
N GLU A 195 -15.91 4.53 4.55
CA GLU A 195 -17.06 3.70 4.86
C GLU A 195 -17.93 3.73 3.59
N GLU A 196 -18.04 2.58 2.93
CA GLU A 196 -19.01 2.41 1.85
C GLU A 196 -20.38 2.54 2.51
N SER A 197 -20.91 3.76 2.49
CA SER A 197 -22.30 4.07 2.82
C SER A 197 -23.16 3.32 1.81
N GLY A 198 -23.47 2.07 2.11
CA GLY A 198 -24.53 1.33 1.46
C GLY A 198 -25.87 1.85 1.95
N GLU A 199 -26.68 2.35 1.02
CA GLU A 199 -28.14 2.53 1.04
C GLU A 199 -28.51 2.92 -0.42
N GLN A 200 -29.05 2.00 -1.24
CA GLN A 200 -30.48 1.78 -1.58
C GLN A 200 -31.14 3.05 -2.18
N ASP A 201 -31.76 3.07 -3.36
CA ASP A 201 -32.82 2.19 -3.86
C ASP A 201 -32.78 2.05 -5.40
N ASP A 202 -32.87 0.80 -5.85
CA ASP A 202 -33.59 0.47 -7.08
C ASP A 202 -35.08 0.33 -6.71
N ASP A 203 -35.97 0.50 -7.70
CA ASP A 203 -37.40 0.13 -7.75
C ASP A 203 -38.45 0.83 -6.84
N GLU A 204 -39.07 1.90 -7.37
CA GLU A 204 -40.53 2.07 -7.25
C GLU A 204 -41.14 2.39 -8.62
N TYR A 205 -41.95 1.45 -9.09
CA TYR A 205 -42.79 1.51 -10.27
C TYR A 205 -44.14 2.12 -9.87
N GLU A 206 -44.58 3.19 -10.53
CA GLU A 206 -46.00 3.53 -10.59
C GLU A 206 -46.40 3.79 -12.04
N GLU A 207 -47.36 3.00 -12.50
CA GLU A 207 -47.94 3.04 -13.85
C GLU A 207 -49.34 3.69 -13.79
N VAL A 208 -49.71 4.36 -14.89
CA VAL A 208 -51.08 4.81 -15.28
C VAL A 208 -51.51 6.11 -14.55
N THR A 209 -51.90 7.21 -15.21
CA THR A 209 -52.96 7.36 -16.21
C THR A 209 -52.70 8.55 -17.16
N GLY A 210 -53.04 8.38 -18.44
CA GLY A 210 -52.82 9.37 -19.48
C GLY A 210 -53.70 10.63 -19.42
N SER A 211 -53.17 11.69 -20.03
CA SER A 211 -53.95 12.76 -20.65
C SER A 211 -53.10 13.41 -21.76
N GLU A 212 -53.62 13.24 -22.96
CA GLU A 212 -53.30 13.84 -24.24
C GLU A 212 -53.01 15.36 -24.17
N MET A 213 -51.95 15.84 -24.84
CA MET A 213 -52.03 17.04 -25.68
C MET A 213 -50.76 17.24 -26.54
N GLU A 214 -51.00 17.10 -27.85
CA GLU A 214 -50.42 17.79 -29.01
C GLU A 214 -48.98 18.37 -28.99
N PHE A 215 -48.20 17.86 -29.94
CA PHE A 215 -47.01 18.51 -30.51
C PHE A 215 -47.39 19.58 -31.54
N PRO A 216 -46.52 20.59 -31.72
CA PRO A 216 -46.07 20.90 -33.08
C PRO A 216 -44.55 20.76 -33.22
N SER A 217 -44.15 19.85 -34.12
CA SER A 217 -42.80 19.74 -34.66
C SER A 217 -42.49 20.91 -35.61
N GLN A 218 -41.40 21.63 -35.39
CA GLN A 218 -40.77 22.42 -36.46
C GLN A 218 -39.57 21.69 -37.04
N THR A 219 -39.68 21.46 -38.34
CA THR A 219 -38.71 20.80 -39.20
C THR A 219 -37.68 21.80 -39.74
N LYS A 220 -36.42 21.33 -39.74
CA LYS A 220 -35.39 21.47 -40.79
C LYS A 220 -35.16 22.85 -41.43
N ARG A 221 -33.90 23.32 -41.33
CA ARG A 221 -33.02 23.81 -42.44
C ARG A 221 -31.69 24.27 -41.83
N ARG A 222 -30.50 23.87 -42.29
CA ARG A 222 -29.80 24.36 -43.51
C ARG A 222 -28.68 23.38 -43.89
N ARG A 223 -28.81 22.68 -45.02
CA ARG A 223 -28.02 22.79 -46.27
C ARG A 223 -26.49 22.87 -46.14
N LYS A 224 -25.86 21.74 -46.44
CA LYS A 224 -24.48 21.56 -46.93
C LYS A 224 -24.39 22.04 -48.39
N LYS A 225 -23.36 22.82 -48.73
CA LYS A 225 -22.89 23.00 -50.11
C LYS A 225 -21.38 22.73 -50.14
N LYS A 226 -21.01 21.66 -50.84
CA LYS A 226 -19.71 21.54 -51.51
C LYS A 226 -19.87 22.19 -52.89
N CYS A 227 -18.90 22.99 -53.32
CA CYS A 227 -18.59 23.22 -54.73
C CYS A 227 -17.08 23.41 -54.84
N CYS A 228 -16.56 23.01 -55.99
CA CYS A 228 -15.20 22.59 -56.26
C CYS A 228 -14.45 23.61 -57.13
N LEU A 229 -13.11 23.57 -57.04
CA LEU A 229 -12.08 23.67 -58.11
C LEU A 229 -11.96 24.90 -59.03
N VAL A 230 -10.67 25.26 -59.22
CA VAL A 230 -9.98 25.80 -60.42
C VAL A 230 -10.24 27.28 -60.71
N SER A 231 -9.26 28.16 -60.95
CA SER A 231 -7.93 28.03 -61.59
C SER A 231 -6.84 28.82 -60.84
#